data_AF-A0A0P7YWT4-F1
#
_entry.id   AF-A0A0P7YWT4-F1
#
_cell.length_a   1.000
_cell.length_b   1.000
_cell.length_c   1.000
_cell.angle_alpha   90.00
_cell.angle_beta   90.00
_cell.angle_gamma   90.00
#
_symmetry.space_group_name_H-M   'P 1'
#
loop_
_entity.id
_entity.type
_entity.pdbx_description
1 polymer ?
#
loop_
_entity_poly.entity_id
_entity_poly.type
_entity_poly.pdbx_seq_one_letter_code
_entity_poly.pdbx_strand_id
1 'polypeptide(L)'
;MNNNSNGTKIAFIAAFVLLCGYYLSFSVRYWLEMRHVDNLDEETRTTYVAENNAKIQDLRERILTLGLDLQGGMHVTLELATPQLLRELARDFVDDQFNEVLVEAVRISNENNSDVIDEFVSEFERVDSEARLSRYFRSDADNITRRSSNPEVVEYLKNQRNAAVDRAIEIVRNRIDRFGVTEPSIVRQGANRIIVELPGVDDEERVRNLLRGTARLEFRLTADPQELLTSLERVIDFYNTEEVVNDSVTTQSNPLLEVFMPQGQSIVFGTAASTDTASVNQFLDRDEIRRMLPRDVELMWTHRPEFVSEDRIEFYSLLGVRSNVELTGEVITEARPAFDPMTNEPQVSMTMNNEGARTWARITGANVGRPVAIVLDGLVYTYPNVITRINDGRSSITGLGGVTEAEDLVNILLSGALPAPLDIVEERTVGPTLGQASIDAGLNAIVFGLIVVGIFMIFYYRAGGFVADIALVTSIFFIMGILAAFGATLTLPGMAGIVLTIGMAVDANVLIFDRIREEQRAGKSLLAAIDGGYGNAMSAIVDANVTTFLVAIILYSFGVGPIKGFAVTLMAGIVASLFSAIIITRVIIDYMTRDKTRKVNFG
;
A
#
# COMPACT_ATOMS: atom_id res chain seq x y z
N MET A 1 43.58 -31.33 -28.64
CA MET A 1 43.31 -31.39 -27.18
C MET A 1 42.29 -30.32 -26.85
N ASN A 2 40.98 -30.64 -26.67
CA ASN A 2 40.02 -29.77 -25.95
C ASN A 2 38.65 -30.44 -25.67
N ASN A 3 38.59 -31.76 -25.47
CA ASN A 3 37.30 -32.44 -25.29
C ASN A 3 36.65 -32.18 -23.91
N ASN A 4 37.44 -31.79 -22.91
CA ASN A 4 36.93 -31.46 -21.57
C ASN A 4 36.21 -30.10 -21.47
N SER A 5 36.56 -29.12 -22.31
CA SER A 5 35.95 -27.76 -22.29
C SER A 5 34.46 -27.78 -22.65
N ASN A 6 34.06 -28.63 -23.59
CA ASN A 6 32.68 -28.63 -24.07
C ASN A 6 31.77 -29.43 -23.15
N GLY A 7 32.29 -30.46 -22.47
CA GLY A 7 31.55 -31.18 -21.42
C GLY A 7 31.17 -30.29 -20.23
N THR A 8 32.11 -29.44 -19.77
CA THR A 8 31.83 -28.49 -18.68
C THR A 8 30.82 -27.41 -19.08
N LYS A 9 30.89 -26.90 -20.32
CA LYS A 9 29.90 -25.94 -20.84
C LYS A 9 28.50 -26.56 -20.95
N ILE A 10 28.39 -27.79 -21.46
CA ILE A 10 27.11 -28.50 -21.55
C ILE A 10 26.52 -28.73 -20.17
N ALA A 11 27.34 -29.14 -19.19
CA ALA A 11 26.89 -29.30 -17.80
C ALA A 11 26.37 -27.98 -17.22
N PHE A 12 27.05 -26.87 -17.49
CA PHE A 12 26.63 -25.55 -17.04
C PHE A 12 25.33 -25.08 -17.70
N ILE A 13 25.16 -25.29 -19.01
CA ILE A 13 23.89 -25.02 -19.72
C ILE A 13 22.76 -25.86 -19.10
N ALA A 14 22.97 -27.17 -18.92
CA ALA A 14 21.95 -28.05 -18.36
C ALA A 14 21.57 -27.64 -16.93
N ALA A 15 22.56 -27.29 -16.09
CA ALA A 15 22.31 -26.78 -14.75
C ALA A 15 21.48 -25.50 -14.76
N PHE A 16 21.80 -24.55 -15.66
CA PHE A 16 21.08 -23.29 -15.75
C PHE A 16 19.64 -23.47 -16.29
N VAL A 17 19.45 -24.32 -17.29
CA VAL A 17 18.11 -24.69 -17.80
C VAL A 17 17.26 -25.35 -16.70
N LEU A 18 17.85 -26.28 -15.93
CA LEU A 18 17.14 -26.92 -14.81
C LEU A 18 16.80 -25.93 -13.70
N LEU A 19 17.70 -25.00 -13.39
CA LEU A 19 17.47 -23.96 -12.40
C LEU A 19 16.30 -23.04 -12.80
N CYS A 20 16.32 -22.49 -14.03
CA CYS A 20 15.23 -21.67 -14.55
C CYS A 20 13.92 -22.47 -14.62
N GLY A 21 13.97 -23.73 -15.06
CA GLY A 21 12.81 -24.62 -15.10
C GLY A 21 12.21 -24.91 -13.72
N TYR A 22 13.05 -25.05 -12.69
CA TYR A 22 12.62 -25.21 -11.31
C TYR A 22 11.81 -24.00 -10.83
N TYR A 23 12.32 -22.79 -11.00
CA TYR A 23 11.61 -21.57 -10.58
C TYR A 23 10.33 -21.34 -11.39
N LEU A 24 10.35 -21.57 -12.70
CA LEU A 24 9.14 -21.46 -13.52
C LEU A 24 8.10 -22.54 -13.22
N SER A 25 8.50 -23.68 -12.65
CA SER A 25 7.56 -24.75 -12.31
C SER A 25 6.55 -24.32 -11.25
N PHE A 26 6.87 -23.36 -10.37
CA PHE A 26 5.92 -22.81 -9.40
C PHE A 26 4.77 -22.08 -10.09
N SER A 27 5.07 -21.18 -11.04
CA SER A 27 4.06 -20.48 -11.84
C SER A 27 3.18 -21.46 -12.62
N VAL A 28 3.77 -22.49 -13.22
CA VAL A 28 3.00 -23.51 -13.98
C VAL A 28 2.10 -24.34 -13.07
N ARG A 29 2.60 -24.75 -11.90
CA ARG A 29 1.80 -25.49 -10.91
C ARG A 29 0.65 -24.65 -10.38
N TYR A 30 0.90 -23.39 -10.06
CA TYR A 30 -0.14 -22.45 -9.64
C TYR A 30 -1.22 -22.29 -10.72
N TRP A 31 -0.81 -22.09 -11.98
CA TRP A 31 -1.75 -22.00 -13.10
C TRP A 31 -2.60 -23.28 -13.27
N LEU A 32 -2.01 -24.46 -13.09
CA LEU A 32 -2.74 -25.74 -13.13
C LEU A 32 -3.75 -25.87 -11.98
N GLU A 33 -3.37 -25.46 -10.76
CA GLU A 33 -4.26 -25.46 -9.60
C GLU A 33 -5.42 -24.48 -9.80
N MET A 34 -5.15 -23.24 -10.23
CA MET A 34 -6.19 -22.24 -10.47
C MET A 34 -7.15 -22.70 -11.56
N ARG A 35 -6.63 -23.28 -12.65
CA ARG A 35 -7.47 -23.89 -13.69
C ARG A 35 -8.34 -25.03 -13.15
N HIS A 36 -7.87 -25.79 -12.16
CA HIS A 36 -8.70 -26.81 -11.52
C HIS A 36 -9.82 -26.14 -10.72
N VAL A 37 -9.49 -25.15 -9.88
CA VAL A 37 -10.41 -24.35 -9.05
C VAL A 37 -11.50 -23.69 -9.89
N ASP A 38 -11.15 -23.10 -11.02
CA ASP A 38 -12.08 -22.41 -11.93
C ASP A 38 -13.09 -23.38 -12.58
N ASN A 39 -12.73 -24.66 -12.72
CA ASN A 39 -13.60 -25.70 -13.28
C ASN A 39 -14.49 -26.38 -12.23
N LEU A 40 -14.35 -26.06 -10.94
CA LEU A 40 -15.20 -26.59 -9.86
C LEU A 40 -16.49 -25.77 -9.72
N ASP A 41 -17.55 -26.42 -9.23
CA ASP A 41 -18.74 -25.71 -8.76
C ASP A 41 -18.44 -24.84 -7.54
N GLU A 42 -19.32 -23.91 -7.22
CA GLU A 42 -19.08 -22.86 -6.21
C GLU A 42 -18.96 -23.41 -4.77
N GLU A 43 -19.73 -24.44 -4.42
CA GLU A 43 -19.72 -25.09 -3.10
C GLU A 43 -18.46 -25.95 -2.91
N THR A 44 -18.05 -26.67 -3.96
CA THR A 44 -16.84 -27.50 -3.99
C THR A 44 -15.59 -26.62 -4.06
N ARG A 45 -15.66 -25.48 -4.76
CA ARG A 45 -14.56 -24.51 -4.87
C ARG A 45 -14.16 -23.95 -3.51
N THR A 46 -15.13 -23.47 -2.74
CA THR A 46 -14.89 -22.90 -1.41
C THR A 46 -14.26 -23.92 -0.47
N THR A 47 -14.76 -25.15 -0.49
CA THR A 47 -14.21 -26.27 0.31
C THR A 47 -12.78 -26.62 -0.12
N TYR A 48 -12.53 -26.79 -1.42
CA TYR A 48 -11.21 -27.11 -1.96
C TYR A 48 -10.18 -26.02 -1.67
N VAL A 49 -10.55 -24.74 -1.83
CA VAL A 49 -9.68 -23.61 -1.52
C VAL A 49 -9.36 -23.55 -0.03
N ALA A 50 -10.33 -23.82 0.84
CA ALA A 50 -10.10 -23.87 2.28
C ALA A 50 -9.15 -25.00 2.69
N GLU A 51 -9.33 -26.22 2.13
CA GLU A 51 -8.48 -27.38 2.41
C GLU A 51 -7.05 -27.20 1.88
N ASN A 52 -6.92 -26.59 0.69
CA ASN A 52 -5.63 -26.43 0.02
C ASN A 52 -5.01 -25.03 0.22
N ASN A 53 -5.53 -24.22 1.13
CA ASN A 53 -5.14 -22.82 1.29
C ASN A 53 -3.62 -22.67 1.49
N ALA A 54 -3.02 -23.44 2.40
CA ALA A 54 -1.58 -23.37 2.67
C ALA A 54 -0.72 -23.70 1.43
N LYS A 55 -1.17 -24.66 0.61
CA LYS A 55 -0.48 -25.03 -0.64
C LYS A 55 -0.64 -23.95 -1.71
N ILE A 56 -1.85 -23.38 -1.84
CA ILE A 56 -2.13 -22.29 -2.77
C ILE A 56 -1.31 -21.06 -2.38
N GLN A 57 -1.24 -20.73 -1.09
CA GLN A 57 -0.41 -19.64 -0.55
C GLN A 57 1.08 -19.86 -0.80
N ASP A 58 1.65 -21.04 -0.50
CA ASP A 58 3.08 -21.30 -0.78
C ASP A 58 3.41 -21.25 -2.28
N LEU A 59 2.53 -21.76 -3.14
CA LEU A 59 2.73 -21.63 -4.59
C LEU A 59 2.69 -20.17 -5.01
N ARG A 60 1.72 -19.43 -4.48
CA ARG A 60 1.47 -18.02 -4.79
C ARG A 60 2.62 -17.11 -4.38
N GLU A 61 3.24 -17.33 -3.23
CA GLU A 61 4.44 -16.58 -2.82
C GLU A 61 5.65 -16.78 -3.74
N ARG A 62 5.63 -17.83 -4.59
CA ARG A 62 6.77 -18.25 -5.44
C ARG A 62 6.50 -18.09 -6.93
N ILE A 63 5.35 -17.54 -7.33
CA ILE A 63 5.06 -17.32 -8.76
C ILE A 63 5.81 -16.10 -9.30
N LEU A 64 5.87 -16.04 -10.63
CA LEU A 64 6.19 -14.79 -11.32
C LEU A 64 5.02 -13.81 -11.14
N THR A 65 5.25 -12.75 -10.38
CA THR A 65 4.23 -11.72 -10.14
C THR A 65 4.06 -10.82 -11.36
N LEU A 66 2.83 -10.41 -11.65
CA LEU A 66 2.53 -9.44 -12.71
C LEU A 66 2.37 -8.05 -12.07
N GLY A 67 2.76 -7.02 -12.80
CA GLY A 67 2.69 -5.64 -12.32
C GLY A 67 1.26 -5.13 -12.31
N LEU A 68 1.03 -4.06 -11.54
CA LEU A 68 -0.25 -3.37 -11.48
C LEU A 68 -0.76 -2.97 -12.88
N ASP A 69 0.14 -2.50 -13.75
CA ASP A 69 -0.18 -2.14 -15.14
C ASP A 69 -0.76 -3.30 -15.97
N LEU A 70 -0.54 -4.54 -15.54
CA LEU A 70 -0.99 -5.76 -16.23
C LEU A 70 -2.19 -6.41 -15.52
N GLN A 71 -2.20 -6.43 -14.19
CA GLN A 71 -3.30 -7.02 -13.40
C GLN A 71 -4.49 -6.08 -13.23
N GLY A 72 -4.28 -4.77 -13.37
CA GLY A 72 -5.22 -3.76 -12.88
C GLY A 72 -5.17 -3.63 -11.35
N GLY A 73 -5.65 -2.50 -10.83
CA GLY A 73 -5.70 -2.19 -9.40
C GLY A 73 -5.27 -0.76 -9.10
N MET A 74 -4.99 -0.48 -7.82
CA MET A 74 -4.76 0.86 -7.29
C MET A 74 -3.31 1.05 -6.83
N HIS A 75 -2.68 2.15 -7.24
CA HIS A 75 -1.39 2.63 -6.75
C HIS A 75 -1.61 3.89 -5.91
N VAL A 76 -1.20 3.85 -4.66
CA VAL A 76 -1.39 4.93 -3.69
C VAL A 76 -0.03 5.29 -3.09
N THR A 77 0.33 6.57 -3.13
CA THR A 77 1.43 7.12 -2.35
C THR A 77 0.85 7.80 -1.12
N LEU A 78 1.11 7.19 0.04
CA LEU A 78 0.73 7.69 1.35
C LEU A 78 1.89 8.48 1.96
N GLU A 79 1.61 9.59 2.59
CA GLU A 79 2.56 10.38 3.36
C GLU A 79 2.12 10.43 4.82
N LEU A 80 3.03 10.10 5.73
CA LEU A 80 2.79 10.24 7.16
C LEU A 80 2.67 11.72 7.48
N ALA A 81 1.52 12.11 8.02
CA ALA A 81 1.20 13.46 8.45
C ALA A 81 2.11 13.87 9.63
N THR A 82 3.32 14.30 9.27
CA THR A 82 4.38 14.66 10.23
C THR A 82 3.95 15.80 11.16
N PRO A 83 3.17 16.82 10.72
CA PRO A 83 2.67 17.84 11.63
C PRO A 83 1.78 17.28 12.74
N GLN A 84 0.92 16.32 12.40
CA GLN A 84 0.05 15.63 13.35
C GLN A 84 0.88 14.77 14.31
N LEU A 85 1.88 14.04 13.80
CA LEU A 85 2.83 13.31 14.65
C LEU A 85 3.53 14.24 15.65
N LEU A 86 3.95 15.43 15.23
CA LEU A 86 4.59 16.39 16.13
C LEU A 86 3.62 16.87 17.23
N ARG A 87 2.36 17.13 16.89
CA ARG A 87 1.33 17.45 17.90
C ARG A 87 1.12 16.30 18.88
N GLU A 88 1.05 15.06 18.37
CA GLU A 88 0.87 13.87 19.21
C GLU A 88 2.07 13.61 20.14
N LEU A 89 3.30 13.86 19.68
CA LEU A 89 4.49 13.75 20.52
C LEU A 89 4.59 14.87 21.56
N ALA A 90 4.06 16.06 21.26
CA ALA A 90 4.00 17.18 22.18
C ALA A 90 2.87 17.05 23.23
N ARG A 91 1.83 16.28 22.95
CA ARG A 91 0.69 16.00 23.84
C ARG A 91 0.11 17.30 24.45
N ASP A 92 0.11 17.41 25.78
CA ASP A 92 -0.46 18.52 26.54
C ASP A 92 0.43 19.77 26.59
N PHE A 93 1.64 19.73 25.99
CA PHE A 93 2.57 20.86 25.99
C PHE A 93 2.38 21.80 24.80
N VAL A 94 1.43 21.51 23.90
CA VAL A 94 1.13 22.37 22.73
C VAL A 94 0.54 23.71 23.19
N ASP A 95 1.09 24.81 22.67
CA ASP A 95 0.60 26.17 22.87
C ASP A 95 0.43 26.91 21.54
N ASP A 96 -0.06 28.15 21.59
CA ASP A 96 -0.30 28.97 20.38
C ASP A 96 0.99 29.18 19.58
N GLN A 97 2.12 29.40 20.27
CA GLN A 97 3.43 29.57 19.64
C GLN A 97 3.84 28.30 18.87
N PHE A 98 3.66 27.12 19.46
CA PHE A 98 3.93 25.85 18.79
C PHE A 98 3.12 25.70 17.50
N ASN A 99 1.82 26.02 17.56
CA ASN A 99 0.94 25.88 16.41
C ASN A 99 1.29 26.87 15.30
N GLU A 100 1.58 28.13 15.63
CA GLU A 100 2.02 29.14 14.66
C GLU A 100 3.31 28.72 13.95
N VAL A 101 4.32 28.30 14.72
CA VAL A 101 5.60 27.81 14.18
C VAL A 101 5.40 26.59 13.29
N LEU A 102 4.55 25.63 13.71
CA LEU A 102 4.28 24.43 12.94
C LEU A 102 3.57 24.73 11.62
N VAL A 103 2.58 25.63 11.61
CA VAL A 103 1.87 26.02 10.40
C VAL A 103 2.83 26.67 9.40
N GLU A 104 3.69 27.58 9.86
CA GLU A 104 4.66 28.25 9.01
C GLU A 104 5.73 27.29 8.48
N ALA A 105 6.23 26.37 9.33
CA ALA A 105 7.17 25.34 8.92
C ALA A 105 6.61 24.43 7.82
N VAL A 106 5.33 24.04 7.92
CA VAL A 106 4.65 23.25 6.88
C VAL A 106 4.55 24.04 5.58
N ARG A 107 4.22 25.33 5.65
CA ARG A 107 4.17 26.22 4.47
C ARG A 107 5.53 26.26 3.76
N ILE A 108 6.60 26.48 4.52
CA ILE A 108 7.97 26.55 3.98
C ILE A 108 8.42 25.20 3.41
N SER A 109 8.14 24.10 4.11
CA SER A 109 8.45 22.74 3.68
C SER A 109 7.82 22.41 2.32
N ASN A 110 6.55 22.80 2.12
CA ASN A 110 5.85 22.61 0.86
C ASN A 110 6.41 23.46 -0.28
N GLU A 111 6.86 24.69 -0.01
CA GLU A 111 7.46 25.59 -1.00
C GLU A 111 8.85 25.13 -1.45
N ASN A 112 9.66 24.67 -0.49
CA ASN A 112 11.05 24.29 -0.72
C ASN A 112 11.26 22.79 -0.97
N ASN A 113 10.21 21.98 -0.83
CA ASN A 113 10.27 20.52 -0.86
C ASN A 113 11.33 19.96 0.12
N SER A 114 11.35 20.52 1.34
CA SER A 114 12.27 20.19 2.43
C SER A 114 11.57 19.44 3.58
N ASP A 115 12.33 18.92 4.53
CA ASP A 115 11.82 18.11 5.64
C ASP A 115 11.10 18.98 6.69
N VAL A 116 9.83 18.65 6.99
CA VAL A 116 8.99 19.40 7.95
C VAL A 116 9.65 19.53 9.33
N ILE A 117 10.38 18.52 9.81
CA ILE A 117 11.04 18.57 11.13
C ILE A 117 12.17 19.60 11.09
N ASP A 118 12.94 19.64 10.00
CA ASP A 118 14.06 20.56 9.85
C ASP A 118 13.56 22.01 9.74
N GLU A 119 12.48 22.25 8.98
CA GLU A 119 11.85 23.57 8.89
C GLU A 119 11.20 23.99 10.21
N PHE A 120 10.58 23.06 10.94
CA PHE A 120 9.99 23.34 12.25
C PHE A 120 11.03 23.80 13.26
N VAL A 121 12.20 23.15 13.28
CA VAL A 121 13.31 23.55 14.17
C VAL A 121 13.89 24.88 13.76
N SER A 122 14.11 25.09 12.46
CA SER A 122 14.61 26.35 11.91
C SER A 122 13.71 27.53 12.30
N GLU A 123 12.40 27.37 12.11
CA GLU A 123 11.41 28.40 12.42
C GLU A 123 11.27 28.61 13.94
N PHE A 124 11.33 27.54 14.73
CA PHE A 124 11.31 27.64 16.19
C PHE A 124 12.49 28.44 16.74
N GLU A 125 13.71 28.15 16.26
CA GLU A 125 14.93 28.86 16.66
C GLU A 125 14.97 30.30 16.12
N ARG A 126 14.27 30.59 15.02
CA ARG A 126 14.11 31.94 14.48
C ARG A 126 13.24 32.81 15.38
N VAL A 127 12.17 32.25 15.94
CA VAL A 127 11.26 32.95 16.86
C VAL A 127 11.91 33.18 18.21
N ASP A 128 12.61 32.18 18.76
CA ASP A 128 13.37 32.30 20.01
C ASP A 128 14.62 31.42 19.97
N SER A 129 15.79 32.07 19.82
CA SER A 129 17.08 31.39 19.73
C SER A 129 17.55 30.74 21.03
N GLU A 130 16.99 31.12 22.19
CA GLU A 130 17.33 30.51 23.48
C GLU A 130 16.32 29.43 23.91
N ALA A 131 15.19 29.31 23.20
CA ALA A 131 14.18 28.32 23.49
C ALA A 131 14.65 26.88 23.19
N ARG A 132 14.20 25.96 24.04
CA ARG A 132 14.52 24.54 23.92
C ARG A 132 13.30 23.75 23.48
N LEU A 133 13.44 22.98 22.40
CA LEU A 133 12.42 22.05 21.91
C LEU A 133 12.07 20.97 22.94
N SER A 134 12.99 20.69 23.87
CA SER A 134 12.74 19.81 25.02
C SER A 134 11.63 20.31 25.94
N ARG A 135 11.07 21.51 25.74
CA ARG A 135 9.87 21.97 26.45
C ARG A 135 8.61 21.20 26.02
N TYR A 136 8.55 20.81 24.75
CA TYR A 136 7.40 20.11 24.16
C TYR A 136 7.59 18.60 24.12
N PHE A 137 8.76 18.12 23.71
CA PHE A 137 8.98 16.72 23.35
C PHE A 137 9.61 15.87 24.45
N ARG A 138 9.17 16.04 25.69
CA ARG A 138 9.76 15.32 26.83
C ARG A 138 9.36 13.85 26.82
N SER A 139 10.33 12.95 26.82
CA SER A 139 10.12 11.50 26.91
C SER A 139 11.15 10.89 27.87
N ASP A 140 10.67 10.38 29.00
CA ASP A 140 11.53 9.65 29.95
C ASP A 140 11.97 8.29 29.38
N ALA A 141 11.16 7.69 28.48
CA ALA A 141 11.48 6.42 27.83
C ALA A 141 12.65 6.55 26.84
N ASP A 142 12.75 7.70 26.17
CA ASP A 142 13.77 7.96 25.12
C ASP A 142 14.89 8.89 25.61
N ASN A 143 15.02 9.08 26.93
CA ASN A 143 16.01 9.95 27.57
C ASN A 143 15.98 11.43 27.13
N ILE A 144 14.84 11.95 26.69
CA ILE A 144 14.65 13.37 26.37
C ILE A 144 14.21 14.14 27.61
N THR A 145 15.17 14.82 28.23
CA THR A 145 15.00 15.57 29.48
C THR A 145 14.84 17.06 29.22
N ARG A 146 14.50 17.84 30.26
CA ARG A 146 14.45 19.33 30.18
C ARG A 146 15.78 19.98 29.74
N ARG A 147 16.88 19.24 29.86
CA ARG A 147 18.24 19.72 29.55
C ARG A 147 18.73 19.29 28.18
N SER A 148 17.97 18.45 27.47
CA SER A 148 18.32 18.01 26.13
C SER A 148 18.43 19.22 25.19
N SER A 149 19.38 19.14 24.26
CA SER A 149 19.63 20.16 23.25
C SER A 149 18.67 20.02 22.07
N ASN A 150 18.47 21.10 21.29
CA ASN A 150 17.61 21.03 20.10
C ASN A 150 18.09 19.95 19.09
N PRO A 151 19.39 19.79 18.80
CA PRO A 151 19.86 18.70 17.93
C PRO A 151 19.52 17.29 18.43
N GLU A 152 19.60 17.03 19.74
CA GLU A 152 19.20 15.75 20.33
C GLU A 152 17.69 15.50 20.15
N VAL A 153 16.88 16.57 20.29
CA VAL A 153 15.43 16.49 20.07
C VAL A 153 15.13 16.26 18.58
N VAL A 154 15.86 16.87 17.65
CA VAL A 154 15.72 16.62 16.20
C VAL A 154 15.95 15.16 15.87
N GLU A 155 17.03 14.57 16.40
CA GLU A 155 17.34 13.15 16.18
C GLU A 155 16.23 12.25 16.74
N TYR A 156 15.73 12.56 17.94
CA TYR A 156 14.57 11.90 18.52
C TYR A 156 13.33 11.98 17.63
N LEU A 157 12.97 13.18 17.13
CA LEU A 157 11.81 13.38 16.27
C LEU A 157 11.94 12.59 14.96
N LYS A 158 13.12 12.60 14.33
CA LYS A 158 13.39 11.83 13.11
C LYS A 158 13.29 10.32 13.37
N ASN A 159 13.78 9.84 14.52
CA ASN A 159 13.65 8.45 14.92
C ASN A 159 12.20 8.04 15.19
N GLN A 160 11.42 8.89 15.87
CA GLN A 160 9.99 8.66 16.09
C GLN A 160 9.21 8.63 14.78
N ARG A 161 9.49 9.54 13.85
CA ARG A 161 8.91 9.50 12.50
C ARG A 161 9.25 8.22 11.76
N ASN A 162 10.52 7.81 11.77
CA ASN A 162 10.93 6.57 11.10
C ASN A 162 10.20 5.36 11.70
N ALA A 163 10.15 5.25 13.02
CA ALA A 163 9.43 4.19 13.72
C ALA A 163 7.91 4.26 13.47
N ALA A 164 7.35 5.46 13.28
CA ALA A 164 5.95 5.66 12.96
C ALA A 164 5.63 5.20 11.52
N VAL A 165 6.53 5.46 10.55
CA VAL A 165 6.40 4.95 9.17
C VAL A 165 6.49 3.43 9.15
N ASP A 166 7.45 2.84 9.87
CA ASP A 166 7.62 1.39 9.91
C ASP A 166 6.39 0.70 10.55
N ARG A 167 5.86 1.27 11.64
CA ARG A 167 4.57 0.84 12.22
C ARG A 167 3.41 1.01 11.26
N ALA A 168 3.33 2.14 10.56
CA ALA A 168 2.28 2.38 9.58
C ALA A 168 2.33 1.35 8.44
N ILE A 169 3.51 0.94 7.98
CA ILE A 169 3.68 -0.13 6.97
C ILE A 169 3.10 -1.45 7.49
N GLU A 170 3.40 -1.83 8.74
CA GLU A 170 2.86 -3.06 9.34
C GLU A 170 1.34 -3.01 9.48
N ILE A 171 0.79 -1.88 9.92
CA ILE A 171 -0.66 -1.68 10.08
C ILE A 171 -1.34 -1.73 8.71
N VAL A 172 -0.83 -0.99 7.74
CA VAL A 172 -1.34 -0.97 6.35
C VAL A 172 -1.28 -2.37 5.75
N ARG A 173 -0.19 -3.11 5.93
CA ARG A 173 -0.09 -4.52 5.50
C ARG A 173 -1.17 -5.38 6.13
N ASN A 174 -1.33 -5.32 7.45
CA ASN A 174 -2.35 -6.10 8.16
C ASN A 174 -3.78 -5.76 7.73
N ARG A 175 -4.06 -4.49 7.39
CA ARG A 175 -5.37 -4.06 6.87
C ARG A 175 -5.63 -4.61 5.48
N ILE A 176 -4.63 -4.52 4.62
CA ILE A 176 -4.74 -4.95 3.23
C ILE A 176 -4.83 -6.48 3.12
N ASP A 177 -4.03 -7.22 3.89
CA ASP A 177 -4.04 -8.70 3.89
C ASP A 177 -5.43 -9.25 4.23
N ARG A 178 -6.16 -8.56 5.12
CA ARG A 178 -7.54 -8.92 5.50
C ARG A 178 -8.58 -8.48 4.49
N PHE A 179 -8.26 -7.52 3.64
CA PHE A 179 -9.14 -7.08 2.55
C PHE A 179 -9.16 -8.08 1.38
N GLY A 180 -8.26 -9.07 1.38
CA GLY A 180 -8.26 -10.15 0.39
C GLY A 180 -7.72 -9.74 -0.98
N VAL A 181 -7.06 -8.59 -1.09
CA VAL A 181 -6.40 -8.18 -2.34
C VAL A 181 -5.27 -9.12 -2.71
N THR A 182 -4.95 -9.16 -4.00
CA THR A 182 -3.95 -10.08 -4.48
C THR A 182 -2.53 -9.50 -4.43
N GLU A 183 -1.69 -9.93 -3.49
CA GLU A 183 -0.23 -9.60 -3.45
C GLU A 183 0.07 -8.10 -3.39
N PRO A 184 -0.27 -7.42 -2.27
CA PRO A 184 0.02 -6.00 -2.14
C PRO A 184 1.51 -5.72 -2.05
N SER A 185 1.98 -4.73 -2.80
CA SER A 185 3.36 -4.22 -2.70
C SER A 185 3.35 -2.99 -1.80
N ILE A 186 3.96 -3.09 -0.62
CA ILE A 186 4.03 -1.99 0.34
C ILE A 186 5.50 -1.67 0.59
N VAL A 187 5.94 -0.52 0.11
CA VAL A 187 7.35 -0.14 0.12
C VAL A 187 7.51 1.27 0.66
N ARG A 188 8.45 1.46 1.56
CA ARG A 188 8.83 2.80 2.03
C ARG A 188 9.48 3.60 0.90
N GLN A 189 9.07 4.85 0.75
CA GLN A 189 9.67 5.82 -0.16
C GLN A 189 10.20 7.02 0.63
N GLY A 190 11.51 7.20 0.66
CA GLY A 190 12.13 8.32 1.39
C GLY A 190 11.88 8.26 2.90
N ALA A 191 11.74 9.44 3.52
CA ALA A 191 11.70 9.57 4.97
C ALA A 191 10.31 9.31 5.57
N ASN A 192 9.24 9.77 4.92
CA ASN A 192 7.88 9.80 5.46
C ASN A 192 6.79 9.26 4.52
N ARG A 193 7.16 8.73 3.34
CA ARG A 193 6.18 8.19 2.37
C ARG A 193 6.19 6.66 2.30
N ILE A 194 5.03 6.12 1.95
CA ILE A 194 4.77 4.70 1.77
C ILE A 194 4.05 4.55 0.43
N ILE A 195 4.63 3.78 -0.48
CA ILE A 195 3.98 3.37 -1.72
C ILE A 195 3.23 2.07 -1.43
N VAL A 196 1.96 2.05 -1.80
CA VAL A 196 1.05 0.92 -1.68
C VAL A 196 0.50 0.60 -3.06
N GLU A 197 0.78 -0.59 -3.58
CA GLU A 197 0.21 -1.09 -4.83
C GLU A 197 -0.70 -2.27 -4.52
N LEU A 198 -1.94 -2.19 -4.96
CA LEU A 198 -3.01 -3.12 -4.63
C LEU A 198 -3.59 -3.68 -5.94
N PRO A 199 -3.12 -4.85 -6.38
CA PRO A 199 -3.66 -5.48 -7.57
C PRO A 199 -5.07 -6.01 -7.34
N GLY A 200 -5.92 -5.90 -8.36
CA GLY A 200 -7.27 -6.48 -8.36
C GLY A 200 -8.23 -5.84 -7.34
N VAL A 201 -8.08 -4.55 -7.05
CA VAL A 201 -9.04 -3.80 -6.23
C VAL A 201 -10.25 -3.41 -7.07
N ASP A 202 -11.44 -3.85 -6.66
CA ASP A 202 -12.72 -3.51 -7.29
C ASP A 202 -13.37 -2.25 -6.69
N ASP A 203 -13.14 -1.97 -5.40
CA ASP A 203 -13.75 -0.84 -4.67
C ASP A 203 -12.67 0.12 -4.13
N GLU A 204 -12.37 1.15 -4.92
CA GLU A 204 -11.33 2.15 -4.63
C GLU A 204 -11.67 3.00 -3.40
N GLU A 205 -12.93 3.41 -3.24
CA GLU A 205 -13.33 4.29 -2.12
C GLU A 205 -13.23 3.58 -0.79
N ARG A 206 -13.64 2.31 -0.73
CA ARG A 206 -13.52 1.50 0.49
C ARG A 206 -12.06 1.31 0.89
N VAL A 207 -11.18 1.04 -0.05
CA VAL A 207 -9.74 0.91 0.23
C VAL A 207 -9.13 2.25 0.62
N ARG A 208 -9.53 3.36 -0.02
CA ARG A 208 -9.09 4.71 0.36
C ARG A 208 -9.39 4.99 1.83
N ASN A 209 -10.60 4.69 2.28
CA ASN A 209 -11.01 4.90 3.67
C ASN A 209 -10.22 3.99 4.63
N LEU A 210 -9.98 2.74 4.24
CA LEU A 210 -9.16 1.80 5.01
C LEU A 210 -7.70 2.27 5.18
N LEU A 211 -7.11 2.87 4.16
CA LEU A 211 -5.72 3.34 4.18
C LEU A 211 -5.54 4.67 4.94
N ARG A 212 -6.53 5.55 4.89
CA ARG A 212 -6.48 6.86 5.57
C ARG A 212 -6.80 6.79 7.07
N GLY A 213 -7.76 5.95 7.46
CA GLY A 213 -8.28 5.94 8.83
C GLY A 213 -7.18 5.66 9.86
N THR A 214 -7.07 6.46 10.92
CA THR A 214 -6.12 6.20 12.00
C THR A 214 -6.50 4.98 12.82
N ALA A 215 -7.76 4.52 12.73
CA ALA A 215 -8.30 3.40 13.50
C ALA A 215 -8.17 3.59 15.02
N ARG A 216 -8.22 4.84 15.49
CA ARG A 216 -8.11 5.15 16.92
C ARG A 216 -9.43 4.85 17.60
N LEU A 217 -9.56 3.62 18.06
CA LEU A 217 -10.74 3.17 18.79
C LEU A 217 -10.69 3.69 20.22
N GLU A 218 -11.78 4.33 20.63
CA GLU A 218 -12.00 4.85 21.97
C GLU A 218 -13.37 4.43 22.48
N PHE A 219 -13.38 3.96 23.73
CA PHE A 219 -14.61 3.80 24.49
C PHE A 219 -14.77 4.99 25.41
N ARG A 220 -15.84 5.75 25.21
CA ARG A 220 -16.16 6.94 26.00
C ARG A 220 -17.52 6.77 26.66
N LEU A 221 -17.61 7.21 27.91
CA LEU A 221 -18.92 7.37 28.54
C LEU A 221 -19.66 8.53 27.90
N THR A 222 -20.97 8.47 27.88
CA THR A 222 -21.80 9.55 27.35
C THR A 222 -21.99 10.64 28.41
N ALA A 223 -22.31 11.85 27.95
CA ALA A 223 -22.67 12.96 28.83
C ALA A 223 -23.94 12.64 29.63
N ASP A 224 -24.14 13.34 30.76
CA ASP A 224 -25.41 13.29 31.46
C ASP A 224 -26.50 13.97 30.61
N PRO A 225 -27.62 13.29 30.29
CA PRO A 225 -28.66 13.85 29.44
C PRO A 225 -29.24 15.18 29.94
N GLN A 226 -29.32 15.36 31.26
CA GLN A 226 -29.92 16.56 31.84
C GLN A 226 -28.96 17.75 31.79
N GLU A 227 -27.68 17.53 32.07
CA GLU A 227 -26.64 18.56 31.91
C GLU A 227 -26.46 18.97 30.45
N LEU A 228 -26.55 18.00 29.53
CA LEU A 228 -26.47 18.24 28.10
C LEU A 228 -27.67 19.08 27.62
N LEU A 229 -28.89 18.75 28.07
CA LEU A 229 -30.09 19.51 27.76
C LEU A 229 -30.01 20.97 28.25
N THR A 230 -29.60 21.20 29.50
CA THR A 230 -29.43 22.57 30.02
C THR A 230 -28.35 23.35 29.26
N SER A 231 -27.35 22.66 28.72
CA SER A 231 -26.33 23.29 27.89
C SER A 231 -26.86 23.63 26.50
N LEU A 232 -27.65 22.73 25.89
CA LEU A 232 -28.33 22.97 24.63
C LEU A 232 -29.27 24.18 24.70
N GLU A 233 -30.09 24.28 25.76
CA GLU A 233 -30.98 25.43 25.98
C GLU A 233 -30.20 26.75 26.03
N ARG A 234 -29.08 26.79 26.77
CA ARG A 234 -28.20 27.98 26.83
C ARG A 234 -27.59 28.34 25.47
N VAL A 235 -27.21 27.35 24.67
CA VAL A 235 -26.66 27.57 23.33
C VAL A 235 -27.73 28.12 22.39
N ILE A 236 -28.95 27.57 22.43
CA ILE A 236 -30.08 28.07 21.64
C ILE A 236 -30.40 29.52 22.04
N ASP A 237 -30.48 29.80 23.33
CA ASP A 237 -30.76 31.14 23.86
C ASP A 237 -29.69 32.17 23.48
N PHE A 238 -28.42 31.77 23.39
CA PHE A 238 -27.35 32.65 22.93
C PHE A 238 -27.55 33.15 21.50
N TYR A 239 -28.14 32.32 20.62
CA TYR A 239 -28.42 32.68 19.22
C TYR A 239 -29.81 33.29 19.01
N ASN A 240 -30.68 33.27 20.02
CA ASN A 240 -31.96 33.96 19.96
C ASN A 240 -31.71 35.47 19.97
N THR A 241 -31.99 36.13 18.84
CA THR A 241 -31.90 37.59 18.74
C THR A 241 -33.25 38.20 19.05
N GLU A 242 -33.35 38.89 20.18
CA GLU A 242 -34.54 39.66 20.56
C GLU A 242 -34.47 41.07 19.94
N GLU A 243 -35.39 41.39 19.03
CA GLU A 243 -35.54 42.74 18.50
C GLU A 243 -36.85 43.34 19.05
N VAL A 244 -36.74 44.45 19.79
CA VAL A 244 -37.90 45.19 20.32
C VAL A 244 -38.30 46.23 19.29
N VAL A 245 -39.42 46.00 18.60
CA VAL A 245 -39.99 46.97 17.65
C VAL A 245 -41.40 47.34 18.12
N ASN A 246 -41.63 48.63 18.39
CA ASN A 246 -42.93 49.21 18.77
C ASN A 246 -43.67 48.46 19.91
N ASP A 247 -43.02 48.27 21.06
CA ASP A 247 -43.58 47.57 22.23
C ASP A 247 -44.03 46.11 21.99
N SER A 248 -43.69 45.54 20.84
CA SER A 248 -43.83 44.12 20.52
C SER A 248 -42.46 43.48 20.35
N VAL A 249 -42.15 42.48 21.17
CA VAL A 249 -40.97 41.63 20.98
C VAL A 249 -41.24 40.73 19.78
N THR A 250 -40.47 40.89 18.71
CA THR A 250 -40.50 39.96 17.58
C THR A 250 -39.21 39.15 17.63
N THR A 251 -39.31 37.86 17.95
CA THR A 251 -38.14 36.97 17.95
C THR A 251 -37.66 36.79 16.51
N GLN A 252 -36.44 37.22 16.19
CA GLN A 252 -35.84 36.91 14.90
C GLN A 252 -35.51 35.41 14.79
N SER A 253 -35.39 34.91 13.56
CA SER A 253 -35.00 33.52 13.26
C SER A 253 -33.64 33.19 13.90
N ASN A 254 -33.55 32.07 14.61
CA ASN A 254 -32.31 31.62 15.22
C ASN A 254 -31.45 30.94 14.14
N PRO A 255 -30.28 31.49 13.78
CA PRO A 255 -29.47 30.99 12.67
C PRO A 255 -28.94 29.57 12.89
N LEU A 256 -28.78 29.13 14.14
CA LEU A 256 -28.41 27.73 14.44
C LEU A 256 -29.59 26.80 14.12
N LEU A 257 -30.83 27.20 14.45
CA LEU A 257 -32.01 26.37 14.23
C LEU A 257 -32.39 26.21 12.75
N GLU A 258 -31.84 27.04 11.86
CA GLU A 258 -32.01 26.89 10.41
C GLU A 258 -31.24 25.69 9.85
N VAL A 259 -30.14 25.30 10.50
CA VAL A 259 -29.20 24.26 10.04
C VAL A 259 -29.07 23.08 11.02
N PHE A 260 -29.65 23.21 12.21
CA PHE A 260 -29.57 22.24 13.30
C PHE A 260 -30.94 22.02 13.93
N MET A 261 -31.34 20.76 14.03
CA MET A 261 -32.58 20.35 14.71
C MET A 261 -32.21 19.87 16.12
N PRO A 262 -32.33 20.71 17.15
CA PRO A 262 -31.99 20.31 18.51
C PRO A 262 -32.88 19.15 18.96
N GLN A 263 -32.27 18.13 19.55
CA GLN A 263 -32.99 17.03 20.19
C GLN A 263 -32.58 17.05 21.65
N GLY A 264 -33.55 17.20 22.55
CA GLY A 264 -33.30 17.25 23.99
C GLY A 264 -33.58 15.93 24.71
N GLN A 265 -33.81 14.85 23.95
CA GLN A 265 -34.12 13.54 24.50
C GLN A 265 -32.87 12.66 24.41
N SER A 266 -32.35 12.23 25.56
CA SER A 266 -31.14 11.39 25.68
C SER A 266 -29.81 12.17 25.54
N ILE A 267 -28.78 11.49 25.06
CA ILE A 267 -27.39 11.96 24.88
C ILE A 267 -27.17 12.67 23.53
N VAL A 268 -28.20 12.72 22.68
CA VAL A 268 -28.17 13.39 21.38
C VAL A 268 -28.39 14.87 21.65
N PHE A 269 -27.47 15.72 21.21
CA PHE A 269 -27.54 17.18 21.28
C PHE A 269 -28.47 17.74 20.19
N GLY A 270 -28.54 17.04 19.05
CA GLY A 270 -29.43 17.35 17.94
C GLY A 270 -28.94 16.73 16.64
N THR A 271 -29.64 17.03 15.55
CA THR A 271 -29.41 16.42 14.24
C THR A 271 -29.24 17.48 13.16
N ALA A 272 -28.36 17.25 12.20
CA ALA A 272 -28.16 18.14 11.04
C ALA A 272 -28.15 17.34 9.74
N ALA A 273 -28.51 18.00 8.64
CA ALA A 273 -28.29 17.44 7.31
C ALA A 273 -26.78 17.35 7.03
N SER A 274 -26.37 16.39 6.20
CA SER A 274 -24.96 16.20 5.83
C SER A 274 -24.29 17.48 5.32
N THR A 275 -25.02 18.29 4.54
CA THR A 275 -24.57 19.58 3.98
C THR A 275 -24.33 20.66 5.03
N ASP A 276 -24.96 20.53 6.20
CA ASP A 276 -25.04 21.58 7.21
C ASP A 276 -24.11 21.34 8.41
N THR A 277 -23.57 20.12 8.55
CA THR A 277 -22.66 19.72 9.64
C THR A 277 -21.49 20.69 9.84
N ALA A 278 -20.87 21.17 8.76
CA ALA A 278 -19.77 22.14 8.83
C ALA A 278 -20.20 23.50 9.38
N SER A 279 -21.38 23.97 8.96
CA SER A 279 -21.98 25.22 9.46
C SER A 279 -22.31 25.10 10.96
N VAL A 280 -22.86 23.95 11.37
CA VAL A 280 -23.13 23.65 12.79
C VAL A 280 -21.84 23.68 13.62
N ASN A 281 -20.77 23.04 13.14
CA ASN A 281 -19.47 23.08 13.83
C ASN A 281 -18.97 24.52 13.99
N GLN A 282 -19.10 25.36 12.96
CA GLN A 282 -18.69 26.77 13.03
C GLN A 282 -19.47 27.57 14.11
N PHE A 283 -20.75 27.28 14.31
CA PHE A 283 -21.51 27.87 15.40
C PHE A 283 -21.03 27.36 16.77
N LEU A 284 -20.86 26.04 16.91
CA LEU A 284 -20.52 25.42 18.19
C LEU A 284 -19.06 25.63 18.63
N ASP A 285 -18.15 25.91 17.70
CA ASP A 285 -16.72 26.10 17.97
C ASP A 285 -16.37 27.48 18.57
N ARG A 286 -17.34 28.39 18.70
CA ARG A 286 -17.10 29.69 19.34
C ARG A 286 -16.71 29.54 20.80
N ASP A 287 -15.74 30.34 21.24
CA ASP A 287 -15.23 30.31 22.63
C ASP A 287 -16.34 30.52 23.66
N GLU A 288 -17.33 31.35 23.36
CA GLU A 288 -18.50 31.57 24.23
C GLU A 288 -19.33 30.30 24.39
N ILE A 289 -19.57 29.57 23.29
CA ILE A 289 -20.36 28.34 23.27
C ILE A 289 -19.60 27.19 23.93
N ARG A 290 -18.30 27.05 23.66
CA ARG A 290 -17.44 26.03 24.31
C ARG A 290 -17.42 26.18 25.83
N ARG A 291 -17.52 27.41 26.36
CA ARG A 291 -17.63 27.66 27.81
C ARG A 291 -19.02 27.35 28.37
N MET A 292 -20.05 27.29 27.53
CA MET A 292 -21.39 26.88 27.93
C MET A 292 -21.53 25.38 28.04
N LEU A 293 -20.77 24.59 27.27
CA LEU A 293 -20.74 23.14 27.41
C LEU A 293 -20.13 22.70 28.76
N PRO A 294 -20.54 21.54 29.31
CA PRO A 294 -19.89 20.99 30.50
C PRO A 294 -18.40 20.74 30.25
N ARG A 295 -17.57 20.96 31.28
CA ARG A 295 -16.10 20.94 31.14
C ARG A 295 -15.52 19.59 30.71
N ASP A 296 -16.25 18.51 30.91
CA ASP A 296 -15.84 17.15 30.60
C ASP A 296 -16.66 16.54 29.46
N VAL A 297 -17.29 17.36 28.61
CA VAL A 297 -18.12 16.93 27.49
C VAL A 297 -17.60 17.48 26.16
N GLU A 298 -17.50 16.59 25.19
CA GLU A 298 -17.22 16.85 23.78
C GLU A 298 -18.42 16.45 22.93
N LEU A 299 -18.67 17.22 21.86
CA LEU A 299 -19.73 16.94 20.90
C LEU A 299 -19.13 16.18 19.71
N MET A 300 -19.70 15.02 19.36
CA MET A 300 -19.20 14.16 18.28
C MET A 300 -20.33 13.68 17.37
N TRP A 301 -20.10 13.75 16.06
CA TRP A 301 -21.05 13.31 15.05
C TRP A 301 -21.10 11.78 14.94
N THR A 302 -22.26 11.23 14.58
CA THR A 302 -22.36 9.84 14.16
C THR A 302 -21.58 9.59 12.86
N HIS A 303 -21.02 8.39 12.71
CA HIS A 303 -20.35 7.98 11.48
C HIS A 303 -21.32 7.79 10.30
N ARG A 304 -22.55 7.35 10.62
CA ARG A 304 -23.60 7.08 9.64
C ARG A 304 -24.83 7.94 9.89
N PRO A 305 -25.67 8.18 8.86
CA PRO A 305 -26.95 8.83 9.08
C PRO A 305 -27.87 7.93 9.92
N GLU A 306 -28.62 8.55 10.83
CA GLU A 306 -29.62 7.86 11.64
C GLU A 306 -30.96 7.76 10.91
N PHE A 307 -31.26 8.74 10.05
CA PHE A 307 -32.41 8.70 9.17
C PHE A 307 -32.12 9.44 7.85
N VAL A 308 -32.89 9.08 6.83
CA VAL A 308 -32.85 9.69 5.52
C VAL A 308 -34.24 10.25 5.24
N SER A 309 -34.32 11.54 4.88
CA SER A 309 -35.58 12.19 4.52
C SER A 309 -36.14 11.64 3.20
N GLU A 310 -37.42 11.89 2.92
CA GLU A 310 -38.07 11.53 1.65
C GLU A 310 -37.32 12.08 0.43
N ASP A 311 -36.68 13.24 0.59
CA ASP A 311 -35.85 13.89 -0.45
C ASP A 311 -34.44 13.29 -0.58
N ARG A 312 -34.15 12.17 0.09
CA ARG A 312 -32.83 11.52 0.16
C ARG A 312 -31.72 12.36 0.79
N ILE A 313 -32.12 13.27 1.69
CA ILE A 313 -31.17 14.02 2.52
C ILE A 313 -30.84 13.18 3.75
N GLU A 314 -29.55 12.94 3.96
CA GLU A 314 -29.02 12.20 5.09
C GLU A 314 -28.87 13.10 6.32
N PHE A 315 -29.35 12.63 7.47
CA PHE A 315 -29.25 13.34 8.74
C PHE A 315 -28.36 12.60 9.73
N TYR A 316 -27.43 13.34 10.31
CA TYR A 316 -26.44 12.88 11.26
C TYR A 316 -26.77 13.42 12.65
N SER A 317 -26.50 12.63 13.67
CA SER A 317 -26.75 13.00 15.07
C SER A 317 -25.46 13.48 15.71
N LEU A 318 -25.55 14.57 16.47
CA LEU A 318 -24.46 15.10 17.28
C LEU A 318 -24.67 14.63 18.72
N LEU A 319 -23.73 13.87 19.27
CA LEU A 319 -23.83 13.28 20.61
C LEU A 319 -22.92 14.01 21.60
N GLY A 320 -23.39 14.15 22.83
CA GLY A 320 -22.57 14.54 23.97
C GLY A 320 -21.85 13.31 24.55
N VAL A 321 -20.53 13.28 24.41
CA VAL A 321 -19.66 12.24 25.00
C VAL A 321 -18.70 12.86 26.00
N ARG A 322 -18.23 12.10 26.98
CA ARG A 322 -17.24 12.61 27.91
C ARG A 322 -15.87 12.73 27.24
N SER A 323 -15.12 13.78 27.57
CA SER A 323 -13.77 14.02 27.05
C SER A 323 -12.77 12.92 27.45
N ASN A 324 -12.99 12.30 28.61
CA ASN A 324 -12.12 11.25 29.10
C ASN A 324 -12.32 9.95 28.33
N VAL A 325 -11.22 9.44 27.74
CA VAL A 325 -11.17 8.12 27.12
C VAL A 325 -11.03 7.08 28.23
N GLU A 326 -12.02 6.18 28.36
CA GLU A 326 -12.02 5.16 29.41
C GLU A 326 -11.20 3.92 29.02
N LEU A 327 -11.19 3.60 27.72
CA LEU A 327 -10.47 2.44 27.18
C LEU A 327 -10.16 2.69 25.69
N THR A 328 -9.04 2.17 25.22
CA THR A 328 -8.62 2.26 23.81
C THR A 328 -8.57 0.88 23.16
N GLY A 329 -8.46 0.83 21.82
CA GLY A 329 -8.38 -0.43 21.06
C GLY A 329 -7.18 -1.33 21.37
N GLU A 330 -6.12 -0.83 22.02
CA GLU A 330 -4.89 -1.59 22.33
C GLU A 330 -5.13 -2.83 23.21
N VAL A 331 -6.24 -2.85 23.96
CA VAL A 331 -6.56 -3.98 24.83
C VAL A 331 -7.28 -5.12 24.11
N ILE A 332 -7.68 -4.94 22.85
CA ILE A 332 -8.43 -5.93 22.07
C ILE A 332 -7.44 -6.94 21.49
N THR A 333 -7.63 -8.22 21.82
CA THR A 333 -6.77 -9.31 21.34
C THR A 333 -7.40 -10.11 20.20
N GLU A 334 -8.73 -10.18 20.17
CA GLU A 334 -9.48 -10.83 19.09
C GLU A 334 -10.75 -10.04 18.77
N ALA A 335 -11.10 -9.95 17.49
CA ALA A 335 -12.37 -9.42 17.01
C ALA A 335 -12.83 -10.25 15.81
N ARG A 336 -14.13 -10.54 15.71
CA ARG A 336 -14.70 -11.32 14.61
C ARG A 336 -16.11 -10.82 14.28
N PRO A 337 -16.53 -10.83 13.01
CA PRO A 337 -17.92 -10.64 12.66
C PRO A 337 -18.76 -11.77 13.27
N ALA A 338 -19.90 -11.42 13.82
CA ALA A 338 -20.87 -12.34 14.39
C ALA A 338 -22.28 -11.85 14.08
N PHE A 339 -23.27 -12.71 14.28
CA PHE A 339 -24.68 -12.32 14.17
C PHE A 339 -25.34 -12.44 15.53
N ASP A 340 -26.26 -11.54 15.83
CA ASP A 340 -27.11 -11.68 17.01
C ASP A 340 -28.02 -12.92 16.82
N PRO A 341 -28.01 -13.90 17.75
CA PRO A 341 -28.79 -15.12 17.61
C PRO A 341 -30.31 -14.92 17.58
N MET A 342 -30.81 -13.78 18.07
CA MET A 342 -32.23 -13.45 18.16
C MET A 342 -32.70 -12.55 17.03
N THR A 343 -31.96 -11.49 16.72
CA THR A 343 -32.37 -10.50 15.69
C THR A 343 -31.78 -10.79 14.32
N ASN A 344 -30.78 -11.69 14.22
CA ASN A 344 -29.99 -11.95 13.02
C ASN A 344 -29.30 -10.68 12.47
N GLU A 345 -29.09 -9.68 13.32
CA GLU A 345 -28.38 -8.45 12.97
C GLU A 345 -26.86 -8.66 13.05
N PRO A 346 -26.07 -8.04 12.15
CA PRO A 346 -24.62 -8.11 12.20
C PRO A 346 -24.07 -7.37 13.43
N GLN A 347 -23.10 -7.98 14.10
CA GLN A 347 -22.38 -7.45 15.26
C GLN A 347 -20.90 -7.81 15.19
N VAL A 348 -20.06 -7.07 15.91
CA VAL A 348 -18.64 -7.42 16.07
C VAL A 348 -18.40 -7.97 17.47
N SER A 349 -18.06 -9.25 17.56
CA SER A 349 -17.65 -9.86 18.82
C SER A 349 -16.17 -9.56 19.06
N MET A 350 -15.84 -9.02 20.23
CA MET A 350 -14.47 -8.69 20.63
C MET A 350 -14.11 -9.34 21.97
N THR A 351 -12.84 -9.73 22.09
CA THR A 351 -12.23 -10.25 23.32
C THR A 351 -11.04 -9.38 23.70
N MET A 352 -10.98 -9.00 24.97
CA MET A 352 -9.94 -8.16 25.54
C MET A 352 -8.88 -8.99 26.28
N ASN A 353 -7.69 -8.40 26.46
CA ASN A 353 -6.66 -8.92 27.36
C ASN A 353 -7.09 -8.79 28.84
N ASN A 354 -6.29 -9.36 29.76
CA ASN A 354 -6.59 -9.37 31.19
C ASN A 354 -6.72 -7.98 31.83
N GLU A 355 -5.98 -6.99 31.34
CA GLU A 355 -6.03 -5.62 31.85
C GLU A 355 -7.29 -4.91 31.37
N GLY A 356 -7.55 -4.97 30.06
CA GLY A 356 -8.77 -4.46 29.43
C GLY A 356 -10.02 -5.05 30.05
N ALA A 357 -10.07 -6.37 30.28
CA ALA A 357 -11.21 -7.02 30.92
C ALA A 357 -11.51 -6.48 32.32
N ARG A 358 -10.49 -6.17 33.13
CA ARG A 358 -10.68 -5.60 34.48
C ARG A 358 -11.17 -4.16 34.43
N THR A 359 -10.62 -3.36 33.53
CA THR A 359 -11.03 -1.95 33.34
C THR A 359 -12.45 -1.90 32.78
N TRP A 360 -12.75 -2.72 31.78
CA TRP A 360 -14.08 -2.86 31.20
C TRP A 360 -15.13 -3.33 32.21
N ALA A 361 -14.79 -4.29 33.07
CA ALA A 361 -15.67 -4.74 34.15
C ALA A 361 -15.98 -3.64 35.18
N ARG A 362 -15.08 -2.68 35.37
CA ARG A 362 -15.28 -1.51 36.24
C ARG A 362 -16.19 -0.49 35.56
N ILE A 363 -15.91 -0.16 34.29
CA ILE A 363 -16.68 0.80 33.48
C ILE A 363 -18.12 0.31 33.33
N THR A 364 -18.32 -0.92 32.83
CA THR A 364 -19.66 -1.49 32.63
C THR A 364 -20.40 -1.70 33.94
N GLY A 365 -19.71 -2.08 35.01
CA GLY A 365 -20.32 -2.25 36.34
C GLY A 365 -20.85 -0.96 36.95
N ALA A 366 -20.24 0.18 36.65
CA ALA A 366 -20.65 1.49 37.14
C ALA A 366 -21.72 2.17 36.25
N ASN A 367 -21.93 1.69 35.02
CA ASN A 367 -22.74 2.37 34.01
C ASN A 367 -23.88 1.49 33.45
N VAL A 368 -24.38 0.53 34.23
CA VAL A 368 -25.53 -0.30 33.82
C VAL A 368 -26.74 0.58 33.49
N GLY A 369 -27.33 0.35 32.32
CA GLY A 369 -28.44 1.12 31.76
C GLY A 369 -28.03 2.42 31.06
N ARG A 370 -26.74 2.78 31.07
CA ARG A 370 -26.21 3.95 30.37
C ARG A 370 -25.53 3.56 29.06
N PRO A 371 -25.57 4.42 28.03
CA PRO A 371 -24.87 4.18 26.79
C PRO A 371 -23.36 4.39 26.94
N VAL A 372 -22.60 3.62 26.17
CA VAL A 372 -21.15 3.80 26.01
C VAL A 372 -20.89 4.07 24.54
N ALA A 373 -20.34 5.23 24.24
CA ALA A 373 -20.00 5.62 22.87
C ALA A 373 -18.73 4.87 22.44
N ILE A 374 -18.83 4.21 21.30
CA ILE A 374 -17.72 3.58 20.61
C ILE A 374 -17.32 4.54 19.49
N VAL A 375 -16.20 5.21 19.72
CA VAL A 375 -15.70 6.27 18.87
C VAL A 375 -14.52 5.72 18.08
N LEU A 376 -14.48 6.06 16.79
CA LEU A 376 -13.35 5.77 15.92
C LEU A 376 -13.03 7.04 15.14
N ASP A 377 -11.77 7.48 15.23
CA ASP A 377 -11.27 8.66 14.52
C ASP A 377 -12.13 9.93 14.76
N GLY A 378 -12.68 10.07 15.97
CA GLY A 378 -13.50 11.22 16.38
C GLY A 378 -14.98 11.16 15.98
N LEU A 379 -15.42 10.08 15.33
CA LEU A 379 -16.82 9.84 14.97
C LEU A 379 -17.42 8.73 15.84
N VAL A 380 -18.68 8.91 16.25
CA VAL A 380 -19.42 7.90 17.01
C VAL A 380 -19.95 6.85 16.03
N TYR A 381 -19.42 5.64 16.10
CA TYR A 381 -19.90 4.53 15.28
C TYR A 381 -21.18 3.94 15.85
N THR A 382 -21.15 3.61 17.14
CA THR A 382 -22.28 3.02 17.85
C THR A 382 -22.27 3.49 19.31
N TYR A 383 -23.42 3.46 19.97
CA TYR A 383 -23.55 3.87 21.37
C TYR A 383 -24.49 2.92 22.16
N PRO A 384 -24.19 1.62 22.22
CA PRO A 384 -25.07 0.66 22.88
C PRO A 384 -25.18 0.90 24.39
N ASN A 385 -26.34 0.55 24.95
CA ASN A 385 -26.56 0.57 26.39
C ASN A 385 -25.88 -0.62 27.07
N VAL A 386 -25.24 -0.36 28.22
CA VAL A 386 -24.69 -1.42 29.05
C VAL A 386 -25.81 -2.19 29.74
N ILE A 387 -26.08 -3.42 29.31
CA ILE A 387 -27.18 -4.23 29.86
C ILE A 387 -26.78 -4.85 31.20
N THR A 388 -25.58 -5.40 31.28
CA THR A 388 -25.03 -6.04 32.48
C THR A 388 -23.55 -5.74 32.62
N ARG A 389 -23.00 -5.99 33.81
CA ARG A 389 -21.57 -5.91 34.06
C ARG A 389 -20.84 -7.05 33.33
N ILE A 390 -19.85 -6.70 32.53
CA ILE A 390 -19.06 -7.64 31.73
C ILE A 390 -17.75 -7.96 32.48
N ASN A 391 -17.61 -9.18 33.01
CA ASN A 391 -16.46 -9.56 33.86
C ASN A 391 -15.36 -10.32 33.13
N ASP A 392 -15.65 -10.91 31.97
CA ASP A 392 -14.77 -11.81 31.22
C ASP A 392 -14.07 -11.14 30.04
N GLY A 393 -14.30 -9.82 29.84
CA GLY A 393 -13.68 -9.06 28.76
C GLY A 393 -14.21 -9.40 27.37
N ARG A 394 -15.36 -10.08 27.27
CA ARG A 394 -16.03 -10.38 26.00
C ARG A 394 -17.23 -9.46 25.81
N SER A 395 -17.27 -8.78 24.68
CA SER A 395 -18.34 -7.83 24.37
C SER A 395 -18.69 -7.90 22.89
N SER A 396 -19.90 -7.45 22.55
CA SER A 396 -20.32 -7.28 21.16
C SER A 396 -20.61 -5.82 20.87
N ILE A 397 -20.19 -5.35 19.70
CA ILE A 397 -20.54 -4.05 19.13
C ILE A 397 -21.75 -4.25 18.22
N THR A 398 -22.87 -3.64 18.57
CA THR A 398 -24.16 -3.77 17.89
C THR A 398 -24.58 -2.45 17.24
N GLY A 399 -25.54 -2.47 16.30
CA GLY A 399 -26.05 -1.26 15.64
C GLY A 399 -25.29 -0.87 14.37
N LEU A 400 -24.60 -1.84 13.76
CA LEU A 400 -23.90 -1.72 12.49
C LEU A 400 -24.91 -1.81 11.32
N GLY A 401 -24.65 -1.08 10.24
CA GLY A 401 -25.48 -0.98 9.04
C GLY A 401 -25.41 -2.20 8.11
N GLY A 402 -24.49 -3.14 8.34
CA GLY A 402 -24.38 -4.35 7.52
C GLY A 402 -23.22 -5.27 7.88
N VAL A 403 -23.12 -6.40 7.18
CA VAL A 403 -22.03 -7.39 7.34
C VAL A 403 -20.69 -6.78 6.91
N THR A 404 -20.67 -6.05 5.79
CA THR A 404 -19.49 -5.38 5.25
C THR A 404 -18.87 -4.41 6.26
N GLU A 405 -19.71 -3.62 6.94
CA GLU A 405 -19.25 -2.67 7.97
C GLU A 405 -18.69 -3.40 9.19
N ALA A 406 -19.29 -4.53 9.58
CA ALA A 406 -18.76 -5.37 10.66
C ALA A 406 -17.37 -5.95 10.32
N GLU A 407 -17.16 -6.36 9.07
CA GLU A 407 -15.85 -6.81 8.57
C GLU A 407 -14.82 -5.68 8.57
N ASP A 408 -15.20 -4.49 8.09
CA ASP A 408 -14.33 -3.33 8.06
C ASP A 408 -13.92 -2.90 9.48
N LEU A 409 -14.87 -2.87 10.41
CA LEU A 409 -14.59 -2.58 11.81
C LEU A 409 -13.65 -3.63 12.43
N VAL A 410 -13.84 -4.93 12.17
CA VAL A 410 -12.92 -5.97 12.65
C VAL A 410 -11.50 -5.77 12.13
N ASN A 411 -11.36 -5.40 10.86
CA ASN A 411 -10.06 -5.14 10.25
C ASN A 411 -9.36 -3.95 10.90
N ILE A 412 -10.11 -2.90 11.20
CA ILE A 412 -9.65 -1.71 11.93
C ILE A 412 -9.23 -2.08 13.37
N LEU A 413 -10.07 -2.82 14.10
CA LEU A 413 -9.83 -3.21 15.49
C LEU A 413 -8.58 -4.09 15.67
N LEU A 414 -8.31 -4.98 14.72
CA LEU A 414 -7.20 -5.93 14.79
C LEU A 414 -5.88 -5.41 14.22
N SER A 415 -5.94 -4.41 13.33
CA SER A 415 -4.73 -3.82 12.73
C SER A 415 -4.02 -2.85 13.67
N GLY A 416 -4.72 -2.33 14.69
CA GLY A 416 -4.19 -1.35 15.63
C GLY A 416 -4.28 0.09 15.09
N ALA A 417 -4.07 1.06 15.99
CA ALA A 417 -4.13 2.46 15.64
C ALA A 417 -2.83 2.93 14.98
N LEU A 418 -2.95 3.74 13.92
CA LEU A 418 -1.81 4.43 13.31
C LEU A 418 -1.23 5.45 14.29
N PRO A 419 0.11 5.63 14.31
CA PRO A 419 0.77 6.61 15.17
C PRO A 419 0.61 8.07 14.70
N ALA A 420 0.06 8.28 13.50
CA ALA A 420 -0.39 9.56 12.95
C ALA A 420 -1.16 9.25 11.64
N PRO A 421 -2.06 10.12 11.16
CA PRO A 421 -2.79 9.90 9.93
C PRO A 421 -1.87 9.81 8.70
N LEU A 422 -2.34 9.08 7.68
CA LEU A 422 -1.69 8.97 6.38
C LEU A 422 -2.48 9.78 5.34
N ASP A 423 -1.83 10.76 4.73
CA ASP A 423 -2.40 11.57 3.66
C ASP A 423 -2.06 10.95 2.30
N ILE A 424 -3.02 10.90 1.38
CA ILE A 424 -2.76 10.45 0.01
C ILE A 424 -2.20 11.61 -0.79
N VAL A 425 -0.93 11.49 -1.21
CA VAL A 425 -0.23 12.47 -2.04
C VAL A 425 -0.50 12.22 -3.52
N GLU A 426 -0.52 10.95 -3.91
CA GLU A 426 -0.73 10.53 -5.29
C GLU A 426 -1.56 9.25 -5.32
N GLU A 427 -2.53 9.19 -6.24
CA GLU A 427 -3.38 8.03 -6.46
C GLU A 427 -3.49 7.78 -7.97
N ARG A 428 -3.30 6.54 -8.39
CA ARG A 428 -3.49 6.10 -9.78
C ARG A 428 -4.18 4.75 -9.79
N THR A 429 -5.31 4.66 -10.47
CA THR A 429 -6.02 3.39 -10.65
C THR A 429 -5.97 2.95 -12.11
N VAL A 430 -5.69 1.66 -12.33
CA VAL A 430 -5.70 1.01 -13.65
C VAL A 430 -6.79 -0.04 -13.66
N GLY A 431 -7.75 0.06 -14.58
CA GLY A 431 -8.81 -0.93 -14.70
C GLY A 431 -8.30 -2.30 -15.19
N PRO A 432 -8.86 -3.43 -14.70
CA PRO A 432 -8.45 -4.78 -15.12
C PRO A 432 -8.52 -5.02 -16.63
N THR A 433 -9.48 -4.41 -17.31
CA THR A 433 -9.67 -4.55 -18.77
C THR A 433 -8.56 -3.88 -19.59
N LEU A 434 -8.01 -2.76 -19.10
CA LEU A 434 -6.86 -2.07 -19.70
C LEU A 434 -5.57 -2.88 -19.52
N GLY A 435 -5.41 -3.53 -18.37
CA GLY A 435 -4.31 -4.45 -18.09
C GLY A 435 -4.31 -5.64 -19.05
N GLN A 436 -5.45 -6.34 -19.17
CA GLN A 436 -5.57 -7.49 -20.07
C GLN A 436 -5.30 -7.14 -21.54
N ALA A 437 -5.85 -6.02 -22.03
CA ALA A 437 -5.59 -5.56 -23.38
C ALA A 437 -4.08 -5.27 -23.63
N SER A 438 -3.40 -4.76 -22.60
CA SER A 438 -1.95 -4.48 -22.66
C SER A 438 -1.12 -5.76 -22.66
N ILE A 439 -1.50 -6.78 -21.87
CA ILE A 439 -0.89 -8.12 -21.90
C ILE A 439 -1.02 -8.71 -23.30
N ASP A 440 -2.23 -8.72 -23.86
CA ASP A 440 -2.51 -9.33 -25.16
C ASP A 440 -1.72 -8.62 -26.28
N ALA A 441 -1.70 -7.28 -26.27
CA ALA A 441 -0.91 -6.50 -27.22
C ALA A 441 0.60 -6.75 -27.07
N GLY A 442 1.10 -6.82 -25.83
CA GLY A 442 2.51 -7.08 -25.54
C GLY A 442 2.96 -8.48 -25.99
N LEU A 443 2.17 -9.52 -25.69
CA LEU A 443 2.44 -10.88 -26.14
C LEU A 443 2.41 -10.98 -27.66
N ASN A 444 1.41 -10.37 -28.31
CA ASN A 444 1.33 -10.33 -29.77
C ASN A 444 2.55 -9.63 -30.39
N ALA A 445 3.03 -8.53 -29.80
CA ALA A 445 4.23 -7.84 -30.26
C ALA A 445 5.50 -8.69 -30.10
N ILE A 446 5.67 -9.38 -28.97
CA ILE A 446 6.80 -10.30 -28.74
C ILE A 446 6.81 -11.44 -29.76
N VAL A 447 5.66 -12.09 -29.96
CA VAL A 447 5.53 -13.22 -30.90
C VAL A 447 5.79 -12.77 -32.33
N PHE A 448 5.18 -11.66 -32.76
CA PHE A 448 5.39 -11.12 -34.09
C PHE A 448 6.85 -10.71 -34.32
N GLY A 449 7.46 -10.02 -33.35
CA GLY A 449 8.88 -9.65 -33.39
C GLY A 449 9.79 -10.87 -33.51
N LEU A 450 9.56 -11.91 -32.73
CA LEU A 450 10.33 -13.16 -32.77
C LEU A 450 10.20 -13.87 -34.13
N ILE A 451 9.00 -13.92 -34.72
CA ILE A 451 8.78 -14.52 -36.03
C ILE A 451 9.53 -13.74 -37.12
N VAL A 452 9.39 -12.41 -37.16
CA VAL A 452 10.04 -11.57 -38.18
C VAL A 452 11.55 -11.67 -38.09
N VAL A 453 12.10 -11.57 -36.87
CA VAL A 453 13.54 -11.68 -36.63
C VAL A 453 14.06 -13.09 -36.95
N GLY A 454 13.34 -14.15 -36.55
CA GLY A 454 13.72 -15.52 -36.86
C GLY A 454 13.74 -15.81 -38.36
N ILE A 455 12.73 -15.35 -39.11
CA ILE A 455 12.70 -15.47 -40.58
C ILE A 455 13.91 -14.76 -41.20
N PHE A 456 14.23 -13.54 -40.74
CA PHE A 456 15.40 -12.80 -41.23
C PHE A 456 16.70 -13.56 -40.94
N MET A 457 16.87 -14.10 -39.73
CA MET A 457 18.07 -14.84 -39.34
C MET A 457 18.25 -16.11 -40.15
N ILE A 458 17.19 -16.90 -40.33
CA ILE A 458 17.20 -18.10 -41.16
C ILE A 458 17.54 -17.77 -42.61
N PHE A 459 16.93 -16.72 -43.18
CA PHE A 459 17.17 -16.35 -44.57
C PHE A 459 18.61 -15.85 -44.80
N TYR A 460 19.11 -14.97 -43.93
CA TYR A 460 20.40 -14.32 -44.12
C TYR A 460 21.60 -15.17 -43.68
N TYR A 461 21.49 -15.91 -42.56
CA TYR A 461 22.59 -16.69 -41.98
C TYR A 461 22.43 -18.21 -42.12
N ARG A 462 21.32 -18.69 -42.69
CA ARG A 462 21.05 -20.12 -42.98
C ARG A 462 21.22 -20.99 -41.73
N ALA A 463 22.22 -21.86 -41.70
CA ALA A 463 22.44 -22.78 -40.58
C ALA A 463 22.87 -22.02 -39.31
N GLY A 464 23.66 -20.95 -39.44
CA GLY A 464 23.96 -20.06 -38.32
C GLY A 464 22.72 -19.35 -37.79
N GLY A 465 21.83 -18.95 -38.69
CA GLY A 465 20.54 -18.33 -38.34
C GLY A 465 19.68 -19.22 -37.45
N PHE A 466 19.54 -20.51 -37.82
CA PHE A 466 18.80 -21.47 -36.99
C PHE A 466 19.39 -21.64 -35.59
N VAL A 467 20.73 -21.61 -35.44
CA VAL A 467 21.38 -21.68 -34.13
C VAL A 467 21.11 -20.41 -33.31
N ALA A 468 21.12 -19.24 -33.94
CA ALA A 468 20.77 -17.99 -33.28
C ALA A 468 19.31 -17.97 -32.79
N ASP A 469 18.38 -18.53 -33.56
CA ASP A 469 16.97 -18.60 -33.16
C ASP A 469 16.77 -19.53 -31.94
N ILE A 470 17.46 -20.67 -31.89
CA ILE A 470 17.47 -21.53 -30.69
C ILE A 470 18.01 -20.75 -29.49
N ALA A 471 19.10 -20.02 -29.68
CA ALA A 471 19.68 -19.19 -28.63
C ALA A 471 18.73 -18.06 -28.18
N LEU A 472 17.98 -17.46 -29.10
CA LEU A 472 16.99 -16.42 -28.80
C LEU A 472 15.84 -16.96 -27.95
N VAL A 473 15.23 -18.07 -28.36
CA VAL A 473 14.14 -18.72 -27.60
C VAL A 473 14.63 -19.14 -26.21
N THR A 474 15.84 -19.71 -26.13
CA THR A 474 16.44 -20.09 -24.85
C THR A 474 16.72 -18.87 -23.97
N SER A 475 17.09 -17.73 -24.55
CA SER A 475 17.28 -16.48 -23.80
C SER A 475 15.97 -15.99 -23.16
N ILE A 476 14.85 -16.04 -23.89
CA ILE A 476 13.54 -15.67 -23.34
C ILE A 476 13.17 -16.59 -22.17
N PHE A 477 13.40 -17.90 -22.31
CA PHE A 477 13.21 -18.86 -21.22
C PHE A 477 14.05 -18.50 -19.98
N PHE A 478 15.31 -18.12 -20.17
CA PHE A 478 16.17 -17.67 -19.06
C PHE A 478 15.71 -16.37 -18.44
N ILE A 479 15.25 -15.39 -19.22
CA ILE A 479 14.70 -14.14 -18.70
C ILE A 479 13.55 -14.45 -17.75
N MET A 480 12.58 -15.25 -18.18
CA MET A 480 11.44 -15.64 -17.36
C MET A 480 11.87 -16.41 -16.11
N GLY A 481 12.85 -17.31 -16.23
CA GLY A 481 13.38 -18.06 -15.09
C GLY A 481 14.14 -17.20 -14.09
N ILE A 482 14.90 -16.21 -14.55
CA ILE A 482 15.61 -15.24 -13.70
C ILE A 482 14.59 -14.37 -12.97
N LEU A 483 13.57 -13.84 -13.66
CA LEU A 483 12.54 -13.03 -13.02
C LEU A 483 11.81 -13.82 -11.93
N ALA A 484 11.43 -15.07 -12.22
CA ALA A 484 10.81 -15.96 -11.23
C ALA A 484 11.76 -16.27 -10.05
N ALA A 485 13.06 -16.46 -10.30
CA ALA A 485 14.04 -16.75 -9.25
C ALA A 485 14.25 -15.60 -8.26
N PHE A 486 14.13 -14.34 -8.73
CA PHE A 486 14.28 -13.15 -7.91
C PHE A 486 12.94 -12.59 -7.38
N GLY A 487 11.81 -13.25 -7.66
CA GLY A 487 10.48 -12.73 -7.30
C GLY A 487 10.18 -11.37 -7.95
N ALA A 488 10.73 -11.13 -9.14
CA ALA A 488 10.61 -9.86 -9.82
C ALA A 488 9.27 -9.75 -10.55
N THR A 489 8.62 -8.59 -10.40
CA THR A 489 7.33 -8.30 -11.02
C THR A 489 7.47 -7.97 -12.50
N LEU A 490 6.69 -8.63 -13.35
CA LEU A 490 6.61 -8.35 -14.79
C LEU A 490 5.61 -7.23 -15.06
N THR A 491 6.10 -6.03 -15.43
CA THR A 491 5.26 -4.86 -15.74
C THR A 491 5.12 -4.64 -17.26
N LEU A 492 4.27 -3.69 -17.69
CA LEU A 492 4.15 -3.32 -19.10
C LEU A 492 5.48 -2.77 -19.67
N PRO A 493 6.17 -1.81 -19.01
CA PRO A 493 7.54 -1.48 -19.37
C PRO A 493 8.47 -2.70 -19.31
N GLY A 494 8.30 -3.58 -18.32
CA GLY A 494 9.02 -4.85 -18.24
C GLY A 494 8.96 -5.68 -19.54
N MET A 495 7.77 -5.81 -20.14
CA MET A 495 7.58 -6.45 -21.44
C MET A 495 8.31 -5.72 -22.57
N ALA A 496 8.31 -4.39 -22.58
CA ALA A 496 9.10 -3.63 -23.54
C ALA A 496 10.62 -3.90 -23.38
N GLY A 497 11.09 -4.10 -22.15
CA GLY A 497 12.46 -4.55 -21.86
C GLY A 497 12.77 -5.92 -22.45
N ILE A 498 11.82 -6.85 -22.43
CA ILE A 498 11.95 -8.16 -23.11
C ILE A 498 12.07 -7.97 -24.62
N VAL A 499 11.20 -7.14 -25.22
CA VAL A 499 11.25 -6.83 -26.67
C VAL A 499 12.59 -6.19 -27.06
N LEU A 500 13.09 -5.24 -26.26
CA LEU A 500 14.39 -4.62 -26.47
C LEU A 500 15.52 -5.64 -26.40
N THR A 501 15.47 -6.52 -25.40
CA THR A 501 16.46 -7.59 -25.21
C THR A 501 16.45 -8.57 -26.39
N ILE A 502 15.30 -8.90 -26.96
CA ILE A 502 15.19 -9.76 -28.14
C ILE A 502 16.02 -9.18 -29.30
N GLY A 503 15.93 -7.87 -29.55
CA GLY A 503 16.76 -7.19 -30.55
C GLY A 503 18.25 -7.29 -30.25
N MET A 504 18.65 -7.01 -29.02
CA MET A 504 20.06 -7.08 -28.58
C MET A 504 20.63 -8.50 -28.62
N ALA A 505 19.83 -9.51 -28.28
CA ALA A 505 20.24 -10.91 -28.28
C ALA A 505 20.57 -11.42 -29.68
N VAL A 506 19.91 -10.87 -30.70
CA VAL A 506 20.20 -11.18 -32.11
C VAL A 506 21.46 -10.46 -32.57
N ASP A 507 21.66 -9.20 -32.17
CA ASP A 507 22.83 -8.39 -32.54
C ASP A 507 24.16 -9.07 -32.16
N ALA A 508 24.25 -9.65 -30.95
CA ALA A 508 25.43 -10.40 -30.53
C ALA A 508 25.74 -11.59 -31.46
N ASN A 509 24.71 -12.32 -31.90
CA ASN A 509 24.88 -13.45 -32.81
C ASN A 509 25.28 -12.99 -34.22
N VAL A 510 24.71 -11.88 -34.70
CA VAL A 510 25.08 -11.23 -35.97
C VAL A 510 26.57 -10.86 -35.98
N LEU A 511 27.06 -10.20 -34.92
CA LEU A 511 28.45 -9.77 -34.81
C LEU A 511 29.43 -10.96 -34.81
N ILE A 512 29.07 -12.06 -34.13
CA ILE A 512 29.84 -13.30 -34.17
C ILE A 512 29.88 -13.87 -35.61
N PHE A 513 28.72 -14.00 -36.26
CA PHE A 513 28.64 -14.63 -37.59
C PHE A 513 29.34 -13.83 -38.67
N ASP A 514 29.24 -12.50 -38.65
CA ASP A 514 29.97 -11.67 -39.59
C ASP A 514 31.48 -11.72 -39.34
N ARG A 515 31.92 -11.79 -38.09
CA ARG A 515 33.35 -11.99 -37.79
C ARG A 515 33.83 -13.36 -38.27
N ILE A 516 33.04 -14.41 -38.14
CA ILE A 516 33.35 -15.74 -38.70
C ILE A 516 33.46 -15.67 -40.23
N ARG A 517 32.52 -14.99 -40.91
CA ARG A 517 32.57 -14.81 -42.37
C ARG A 517 33.80 -14.02 -42.82
N GLU A 518 34.18 -12.98 -42.08
CA GLU A 518 35.39 -12.19 -42.35
C GLU A 518 36.65 -13.06 -42.27
N GLU A 519 36.76 -13.88 -41.22
CA GLU A 519 37.88 -14.81 -41.04
C GLU A 519 37.92 -15.92 -42.12
N GLN A 520 36.76 -16.37 -42.60
CA GLN A 520 36.67 -17.29 -43.75
C GLN A 520 37.11 -16.64 -45.06
N ARG A 521 36.71 -15.37 -45.31
CA ARG A 521 37.14 -14.59 -46.47
C ARG A 521 38.65 -14.33 -46.46
N ALA A 522 39.25 -14.23 -45.28
CA ALA A 522 40.70 -14.16 -45.09
C ALA A 522 41.42 -15.52 -45.36
N GLY A 523 40.69 -16.58 -45.73
CA GLY A 523 41.24 -17.87 -46.14
C GLY A 523 41.46 -18.87 -45.00
N LYS A 524 40.97 -18.59 -43.78
CA LYS A 524 41.06 -19.55 -42.65
C LYS A 524 40.10 -20.72 -42.85
N SER A 525 40.48 -21.89 -42.32
CA SER A 525 39.59 -23.06 -42.30
C SER A 525 38.35 -22.80 -41.44
N LEU A 526 37.24 -23.49 -41.70
CA LEU A 526 35.96 -23.31 -40.98
C LEU A 526 36.13 -23.30 -39.45
N LEU A 527 36.87 -24.27 -38.90
CA LEU A 527 37.13 -24.37 -37.45
C LEU A 527 37.99 -23.21 -36.94
N ALA A 528 39.05 -22.84 -37.67
CA ALA A 528 39.91 -21.72 -37.28
C ALA A 528 39.18 -20.36 -37.39
N ALA A 529 38.26 -20.22 -38.34
CA ALA A 529 37.42 -19.04 -38.50
C ALA A 529 36.36 -18.93 -37.38
N ILE A 530 35.80 -20.05 -36.92
CA ILE A 530 34.89 -20.07 -35.76
C ILE A 530 35.64 -19.63 -34.50
N ASP A 531 36.80 -20.23 -34.22
CA ASP A 531 37.59 -19.86 -33.03
C ASP A 531 38.06 -18.39 -33.09
N GLY A 532 38.51 -17.93 -34.26
CA GLY A 532 38.88 -16.52 -34.47
C GLY A 532 37.70 -15.55 -34.37
N GLY A 533 36.53 -15.95 -34.90
CA GLY A 533 35.30 -15.18 -34.84
C GLY A 533 34.84 -14.92 -33.41
N TYR A 534 34.69 -15.99 -32.62
CA TYR A 534 34.33 -15.86 -31.20
C TYR A 534 35.37 -15.10 -30.38
N GLY A 535 36.67 -15.33 -30.62
CA GLY A 535 37.73 -14.63 -29.89
C GLY A 535 37.74 -13.12 -30.13
N ASN A 536 37.57 -12.70 -31.38
CA ASN A 536 37.62 -11.29 -31.76
C ASN A 536 36.29 -10.55 -31.52
N ALA A 537 35.16 -11.23 -31.61
CA ALA A 537 33.84 -10.64 -31.35
C ALA A 537 33.55 -10.43 -29.86
N MET A 538 34.19 -11.21 -28.97
CA MET A 538 33.89 -11.22 -27.54
C MET A 538 34.01 -9.85 -26.88
N SER A 539 35.09 -9.10 -27.14
CA SER A 539 35.30 -7.79 -26.50
C SER A 539 34.16 -6.83 -26.84
N ALA A 540 33.82 -6.70 -28.12
CA ALA A 540 32.77 -5.79 -28.56
C ALA A 540 31.40 -6.14 -27.96
N ILE A 541 31.08 -7.44 -27.86
CA ILE A 541 29.80 -7.90 -27.29
C ILE A 541 29.74 -7.62 -25.78
N VAL A 542 30.84 -7.89 -25.06
CA VAL A 542 30.91 -7.62 -23.62
C VAL A 542 30.84 -6.12 -23.36
N ASP A 543 31.60 -5.31 -24.10
CA ASP A 543 31.65 -3.85 -23.92
C ASP A 543 30.27 -3.20 -24.14
N ALA A 544 29.55 -3.61 -25.19
CA ALA A 544 28.21 -3.12 -25.47
C ALA A 544 27.22 -3.48 -24.34
N ASN A 545 27.21 -4.76 -23.92
CA ASN A 545 26.29 -5.24 -22.89
C ASN A 545 26.61 -4.70 -21.49
N VAL A 546 27.89 -4.55 -21.12
CA VAL A 546 28.31 -3.97 -19.84
C VAL A 546 27.85 -2.53 -19.73
N THR A 547 27.97 -1.76 -20.81
CA THR A 547 27.49 -0.37 -20.84
C THR A 547 25.98 -0.30 -20.60
N THR A 548 25.19 -1.13 -21.28
CA THR A 548 23.74 -1.19 -21.06
C THR A 548 23.38 -1.72 -19.67
N PHE A 549 24.16 -2.67 -19.13
CA PHE A 549 23.93 -3.22 -17.80
C PHE A 549 24.14 -2.16 -16.71
N LEU A 550 25.16 -1.30 -16.85
CA LEU A 550 25.38 -0.17 -15.94
C LEU A 550 24.21 0.83 -15.97
N VAL A 551 23.65 1.12 -17.16
CA VAL A 551 22.43 1.93 -17.28
C VAL A 551 21.26 1.26 -16.55
N ALA A 552 21.10 -0.05 -16.70
CA ALA A 552 20.05 -0.79 -16.02
C ALA A 552 20.22 -0.78 -14.49
N ILE A 553 21.44 -0.83 -13.95
CA ILE A 553 21.70 -0.66 -12.50
C ILE A 553 21.27 0.73 -12.02
N ILE A 554 21.59 1.78 -12.77
CA ILE A 554 21.19 3.15 -12.42
C ILE A 554 19.65 3.26 -12.41
N LEU A 555 18.98 2.72 -13.44
CA LEU A 555 17.52 2.68 -13.51
C LEU A 555 16.91 1.85 -12.37
N TYR A 556 17.56 0.77 -11.94
CA TYR A 556 17.11 -0.04 -10.81
C TYR A 556 17.26 0.68 -9.46
N SER A 557 18.35 1.43 -9.29
CA SER A 557 18.66 2.12 -8.03
C SER A 557 17.83 3.40 -7.83
N PHE A 558 17.53 4.12 -8.91
CA PHE A 558 16.84 5.42 -8.85
C PHE A 558 15.44 5.41 -9.45
N GLY A 559 15.08 4.38 -10.21
CA GLY A 559 13.76 4.23 -10.80
C GLY A 559 12.70 3.87 -9.77
N VAL A 560 11.51 4.43 -9.95
CA VAL A 560 10.33 4.16 -9.11
C VAL A 560 9.29 3.38 -9.92
N GLY A 561 8.58 2.47 -9.25
CA GLY A 561 7.47 1.71 -9.83
C GLY A 561 7.83 0.99 -11.14
N PRO A 562 7.13 1.27 -12.26
CA PRO A 562 7.32 0.55 -13.53
C PRO A 562 8.73 0.63 -14.12
N ILE A 563 9.49 1.70 -13.85
CA ILE A 563 10.87 1.88 -14.35
C ILE A 563 11.81 0.83 -13.72
N LYS A 564 11.60 0.51 -12.45
CA LYS A 564 12.38 -0.52 -11.75
C LYS A 564 12.11 -1.90 -12.35
N GLY A 565 10.85 -2.20 -12.68
CA GLY A 565 10.46 -3.42 -13.40
C GLY A 565 11.17 -3.55 -14.75
N PHE A 566 11.18 -2.49 -15.56
CA PHE A 566 11.94 -2.43 -16.81
C PHE A 566 13.45 -2.66 -16.61
N ALA A 567 14.04 -2.06 -15.57
CA ALA A 567 15.46 -2.23 -15.28
C ALA A 567 15.81 -3.69 -14.95
N VAL A 568 14.97 -4.39 -14.16
CA VAL A 568 15.19 -5.79 -13.82
C VAL A 568 15.07 -6.70 -15.04
N THR A 569 14.04 -6.49 -15.89
CA THR A 569 13.91 -7.30 -17.12
C THR A 569 15.06 -7.07 -18.08
N LEU A 570 15.55 -5.83 -18.20
CA LEU A 570 16.72 -5.50 -19.01
C LEU A 570 18.01 -6.15 -18.47
N MET A 571 18.25 -6.10 -17.15
CA MET A 571 19.41 -6.78 -16.52
C MET A 571 19.37 -8.29 -16.73
N ALA A 572 18.23 -8.93 -16.47
CA ALA A 572 18.01 -10.36 -16.70
C ALA A 572 18.22 -10.70 -18.19
N GLY A 573 17.72 -9.83 -19.08
CA GLY A 573 17.87 -9.92 -20.51
C GLY A 573 19.31 -9.94 -20.99
N ILE A 574 20.12 -8.98 -20.53
CA ILE A 574 21.54 -8.88 -20.88
C ILE A 574 22.33 -10.10 -20.40
N VAL A 575 22.08 -10.57 -19.17
CA VAL A 575 22.75 -11.76 -18.63
C VAL A 575 22.37 -13.01 -19.43
N ALA A 576 21.08 -13.19 -19.72
CA ALA A 576 20.57 -14.30 -20.51
C ALA A 576 21.11 -14.27 -21.95
N SER A 577 21.14 -13.10 -22.58
CA SER A 577 21.60 -12.95 -23.97
C SER A 577 23.10 -13.21 -24.10
N LEU A 578 23.93 -12.67 -23.20
CA LEU A 578 25.37 -12.95 -23.14
C LEU A 578 25.63 -14.44 -22.97
N PHE A 579 24.94 -15.06 -22.01
CA PHE A 579 25.09 -16.50 -21.76
C PHE A 579 24.74 -17.34 -23.00
N SER A 580 23.62 -17.01 -23.65
CA SER A 580 23.15 -17.73 -24.82
C SER A 580 24.07 -17.52 -26.03
N ALA A 581 24.43 -16.27 -26.33
CA ALA A 581 25.26 -15.92 -27.48
C ALA A 581 26.71 -16.39 -27.36
N ILE A 582 27.27 -16.52 -26.16
CA ILE A 582 28.69 -16.90 -25.97
C ILE A 582 28.84 -18.40 -25.72
N ILE A 583 27.95 -19.00 -24.94
CA ILE A 583 28.11 -20.39 -24.50
C ILE A 583 27.24 -21.33 -25.33
N ILE A 584 25.94 -21.06 -25.45
CA ILE A 584 25.00 -21.97 -26.11
C ILE A 584 25.28 -22.06 -27.61
N THR A 585 25.35 -20.93 -28.31
CA THR A 585 25.63 -20.93 -29.75
C THR A 585 26.97 -21.59 -30.07
N ARG A 586 28.00 -21.33 -29.26
CA ARG A 586 29.33 -21.92 -29.45
C ARG A 586 29.31 -23.44 -29.29
N VAL A 587 28.63 -23.95 -28.26
CA VAL A 587 28.48 -25.40 -28.06
C VAL A 587 27.72 -26.04 -29.22
N ILE A 588 26.64 -25.41 -29.70
CA ILE A 588 25.85 -25.93 -30.82
C ILE A 588 26.68 -25.93 -32.11
N ILE A 589 27.39 -24.84 -32.42
CA ILE A 589 28.24 -24.74 -33.63
C ILE A 589 29.40 -25.72 -33.58
N ASP A 590 30.09 -25.85 -32.44
CA ASP A 590 31.16 -26.83 -32.25
C ASP A 590 30.64 -28.27 -32.45
N TYR A 591 29.43 -28.56 -31.98
CA TYR A 591 28.80 -29.87 -32.16
C TYR A 591 28.42 -30.11 -33.63
N MET A 592 27.82 -29.13 -34.30
CA MET A 592 27.45 -29.23 -35.71
C MET A 592 28.65 -29.36 -36.66
N THR A 593 29.81 -28.82 -36.28
CA THR A 593 31.04 -28.85 -37.10
C THR A 593 31.95 -30.04 -36.80
N ARG A 594 31.69 -30.81 -35.75
CA ARG A 594 32.38 -32.08 -35.46
C ARG A 594 32.04 -33.19 -36.45
N ASP A 595 30.83 -33.20 -36.98
CA ASP A 595 30.41 -34.17 -37.99
C ASP A 595 30.86 -33.68 -39.37
N LYS A 596 31.97 -34.22 -39.89
CA LYS A 596 32.64 -33.80 -41.14
C LYS A 596 31.76 -33.85 -42.41
N THR A 597 30.52 -34.32 -42.30
CA THR A 597 29.55 -34.51 -43.38
C THR A 597 28.61 -33.32 -43.59
N ARG A 598 28.44 -32.41 -42.61
CA ARG A 598 27.59 -31.21 -42.75
C ARG A 598 28.42 -29.96 -43.01
N LYS A 599 28.31 -29.39 -44.22
CA LYS A 599 28.80 -28.03 -44.50
C LYS A 599 27.91 -27.03 -43.78
N VAL A 600 28.29 -26.63 -42.57
CA VAL A 600 27.63 -25.53 -41.86
C VAL A 600 27.94 -24.24 -42.64
N ASN A 601 26.92 -23.66 -43.25
CA ASN A 601 27.02 -22.39 -43.94
C ASN A 601 26.48 -21.28 -43.03
N PHE A 602 27.26 -20.21 -42.87
CA PHE A 602 26.86 -19.01 -42.16
C PHE A 602 26.25 -17.96 -43.09
N GLY A 603 25.95 -18.32 -44.34
CA GLY A 603 25.33 -17.50 -45.39
C GLY A 603 26.16 -17.50 -46.66
#